data_AF-A0A9P8SK04-F1
#
_entry.id   AF-A0A9P8SK04-F1
#
_cell.length_a   1.000
_cell.length_b   1.000
_cell.length_c   1.000
_cell.angle_alpha   90.00
_cell.angle_beta   90.00
_cell.angle_gamma   90.00
#
_symmetry.space_group_name_H-M   'P 1'
#
loop_
_entity.id
_entity.type
_entity.pdbx_description
1 polymer ?
#
loop_
_entity_poly.entity_id
_entity_poly.type
_entity_poly.pdbx_seq_one_letter_code
_entity_poly.pdbx_strand_id
1 'polypeptide(L)'
;MSSGKSITLDAVAATVRRWLLNPKIAVPLALSLHWRPVFALLLSRIAKRQAAKLRSRVRLIATASVIVVANEYLTKQFANNWVRDTRWNWDDEIVVVTGGSSGLGASITQRLIARNCRTRIVVIDFQPLQWTLPADARVHLYQCDLSDSSALRATCLRVRQEVGHPSVLFNNAGLARGFTVLEGEPADVEITMRTNLIAPFLLAKEFLPEMVRRDHGHIVNIGSLSALVSAANLVDYSATKAGLATLHEGLQLELKACQRAPRVRLTLGVFGFIQTPIFSGSCDGWKRAMPLLDADDVGERLVEAVYSGYGSTIYLPLLVKWFAVLRGGPEWLFRLVRERSLGLNLDFKGRQQLDDKTGGIREIGVGNLDAGALGDIVVVAPSVEA
;
A
#
# COMPACT_ATOMS: atom_id res chain seq x y z
N MET A 1 2.38 -25.78 -9.06
CA MET A 1 1.78 -26.64 -8.00
C MET A 1 1.19 -25.72 -6.95
N SER A 2 -0.14 -25.69 -6.80
CA SER A 2 -0.82 -24.75 -5.90
C SER A 2 -0.59 -25.13 -4.43
N SER A 3 0.30 -24.41 -3.76
CA SER A 3 0.35 -24.38 -2.30
C SER A 3 -1.04 -24.03 -1.77
N GLY A 4 -1.56 -24.84 -0.84
CA GLY A 4 -2.91 -24.71 -0.30
C GLY A 4 -3.11 -23.36 0.38
N LYS A 5 -3.65 -22.38 -0.37
CA LYS A 5 -4.10 -21.09 0.20
C LYS A 5 -5.22 -21.40 1.18
N SER A 6 -4.94 -21.26 2.48
CA SER A 6 -5.95 -21.32 3.53
C SER A 6 -7.03 -20.26 3.27
N ILE A 7 -8.30 -20.59 3.56
CA ILE A 7 -9.42 -19.66 3.31
C ILE A 7 -9.26 -18.45 4.25
N THR A 8 -8.82 -17.32 3.69
CA THR A 8 -8.67 -16.04 4.40
C THR A 8 -10.02 -15.34 4.57
N LEU A 9 -10.13 -14.46 5.57
CA LEU A 9 -11.33 -13.61 5.73
C LEU A 9 -11.61 -12.77 4.48
N ASP A 10 -10.57 -12.35 3.77
CA ASP A 10 -10.71 -11.60 2.52
C ASP A 10 -11.36 -12.43 1.41
N ALA A 11 -10.98 -13.71 1.28
CA ALA A 11 -11.60 -14.61 0.30
C ALA A 11 -13.09 -14.83 0.60
N VAL A 12 -13.44 -14.97 1.89
CA VAL A 12 -14.85 -15.07 2.32
C VAL A 12 -15.60 -13.77 2.04
N ALA A 13 -15.04 -12.63 2.44
CA ALA A 13 -15.64 -11.32 2.22
C ALA A 13 -15.84 -11.02 0.73
N ALA A 14 -14.86 -11.35 -0.11
CA ALA A 14 -14.95 -11.23 -1.57
C ALA A 14 -16.06 -12.13 -2.14
N THR A 15 -16.20 -13.36 -1.63
CA THR A 15 -17.26 -14.29 -2.07
C THR A 15 -18.64 -13.79 -1.66
N VAL A 16 -18.81 -13.35 -0.40
CA VAL A 16 -20.05 -12.75 0.09
C VAL A 16 -20.41 -11.51 -0.74
N ARG A 17 -19.44 -10.65 -1.05
CA ARG A 17 -19.64 -9.47 -1.89
C ARG A 17 -20.06 -9.81 -3.31
N ARG A 18 -19.43 -10.82 -3.93
CA ARG A 18 -19.70 -11.23 -5.31
C ARG A 18 -21.09 -11.84 -5.50
N TRP A 19 -21.59 -12.56 -4.49
CA TRP A 19 -22.84 -13.33 -4.59
C TRP A 19 -23.99 -12.72 -3.77
N LEU A 20 -23.81 -12.55 -2.46
CA LEU A 20 -24.90 -12.12 -1.57
C LEU A 20 -25.14 -10.61 -1.64
N LEU A 21 -24.08 -9.80 -1.65
CA LEU A 21 -24.19 -8.34 -1.68
C LEU A 21 -24.06 -7.76 -3.08
N ASN A 22 -24.34 -8.55 -4.11
CA ASN A 22 -24.35 -8.08 -5.49
C ASN A 22 -25.77 -7.60 -5.87
N PRO A 23 -25.97 -6.30 -6.15
CA PRO A 23 -27.31 -5.79 -6.45
C PRO A 23 -27.90 -6.40 -7.72
N LYS A 24 -27.08 -6.85 -8.68
CA LYS A 24 -27.55 -7.54 -9.90
C LYS A 24 -28.20 -8.90 -9.61
N ILE A 25 -27.92 -9.49 -8.45
CA ILE A 25 -28.50 -10.77 -8.01
C ILE A 25 -29.56 -10.50 -6.95
N ALA A 26 -29.21 -9.74 -5.90
CA ALA A 26 -30.06 -9.53 -4.74
C ALA A 26 -31.34 -8.74 -5.06
N VAL A 27 -31.26 -7.71 -5.92
CA VAL A 27 -32.43 -6.87 -6.24
C VAL A 27 -33.45 -7.62 -7.11
N PRO A 28 -33.09 -8.26 -8.24
CA PRO A 28 -34.04 -9.07 -9.00
C PRO A 28 -34.64 -10.21 -8.16
N LEU A 29 -33.83 -10.86 -7.31
CA LEU A 29 -34.34 -11.87 -6.39
C LEU A 29 -35.39 -11.30 -5.43
N ALA A 30 -35.11 -10.15 -4.81
CA ALA A 30 -36.07 -9.48 -3.93
C ALA A 30 -37.38 -9.09 -4.65
N LEU A 31 -37.29 -8.60 -5.88
CA LEU A 31 -38.44 -8.24 -6.72
C LEU A 31 -39.25 -9.48 -7.12
N SER A 32 -38.58 -10.57 -7.51
CA SER A 32 -39.24 -11.83 -7.90
C SER A 32 -40.07 -12.44 -6.75
N LEU A 33 -39.61 -12.28 -5.50
CA LEU A 33 -40.34 -12.76 -4.31
C LEU A 33 -41.56 -11.89 -3.96
N HIS A 34 -41.75 -10.76 -4.64
CA HIS A 34 -42.94 -9.93 -4.55
C HIS A 34 -43.98 -10.31 -5.62
N TRP A 35 -43.54 -10.98 -6.70
CA TRP A 35 -44.40 -11.38 -7.80
C TRP A 35 -45.18 -12.65 -7.45
N ARG A 36 -46.46 -12.46 -7.10
CA ARG A 36 -47.38 -13.48 -6.57
C ARG A 36 -47.37 -14.83 -7.34
N PRO A 37 -47.45 -14.89 -8.69
CA PRO A 37 -47.53 -16.17 -9.40
C PRO A 37 -46.23 -16.99 -9.31
N VAL A 38 -45.07 -16.34 -9.45
CA VAL A 38 -43.75 -16.98 -9.33
C VAL A 38 -43.49 -17.43 -7.89
N PHE A 39 -43.89 -16.60 -6.93
CA PHE A 39 -43.69 -16.85 -5.50
C PHE A 39 -44.59 -17.98 -4.94
N ALA A 40 -45.82 -18.13 -5.47
CA ALA A 40 -46.74 -19.19 -5.08
C ALA A 40 -46.22 -20.59 -5.47
N LEU A 41 -45.56 -20.70 -6.63
CA LEU A 41 -44.97 -21.95 -7.12
C LEU A 41 -43.78 -22.39 -6.25
N LEU A 42 -42.84 -21.47 -5.97
CA LEU A 42 -41.59 -21.73 -5.24
C LEU A 42 -41.76 -22.13 -3.77
N LEU A 43 -42.77 -21.60 -3.09
CA LEU A 43 -43.00 -21.83 -1.65
C LEU A 43 -44.28 -22.59 -1.35
N SER A 44 -44.93 -23.18 -2.36
CA SER A 44 -46.08 -24.09 -2.19
C SER A 44 -45.83 -25.20 -1.15
N ARG A 45 -44.55 -25.53 -0.91
CA ARG A 45 -44.09 -26.53 0.08
C ARG A 45 -43.56 -25.95 1.40
N ILE A 46 -43.51 -24.63 1.57
CA ILE A 46 -42.90 -23.97 2.74
C ILE A 46 -43.96 -23.25 3.57
N ALA A 47 -43.90 -23.41 4.90
CA ALA A 47 -44.86 -22.79 5.81
C ALA A 47 -44.91 -21.26 5.63
N LYS A 48 -46.12 -20.67 5.62
CA LYS A 48 -46.35 -19.22 5.41
C LYS A 48 -45.45 -18.31 6.29
N ARG A 49 -45.16 -18.71 7.53
CA ARG A 49 -44.25 -17.99 8.44
C ARG A 49 -42.79 -17.99 7.96
N GLN A 50 -42.30 -19.11 7.42
CA GLN A 50 -40.95 -19.21 6.85
C GLN A 50 -40.82 -18.38 5.57
N ALA A 51 -41.87 -18.36 4.73
CA ALA A 51 -41.95 -17.50 3.54
C ALA A 51 -41.88 -16.00 3.86
N ALA A 52 -42.54 -15.54 4.94
CA ALA A 52 -42.46 -14.16 5.38
C ALA A 52 -41.06 -13.76 5.90
N LYS A 53 -40.43 -14.63 6.70
CA LYS A 53 -39.05 -14.42 7.17
C LYS A 53 -38.05 -14.37 6.01
N LEU A 54 -38.20 -15.27 5.03
CA LEU A 54 -37.35 -15.29 3.83
C LEU A 54 -37.46 -13.98 3.04
N ARG A 55 -38.68 -13.48 2.80
CA ARG A 55 -38.90 -12.18 2.12
C ARG A 55 -38.22 -11.03 2.86
N SER A 56 -38.35 -10.96 4.18
CA SER A 56 -37.71 -9.90 4.98
C SER A 56 -36.18 -9.95 4.85
N ARG A 57 -35.58 -11.15 4.96
CA ARG A 57 -34.13 -11.34 4.82
C ARG A 57 -33.61 -10.97 3.44
N VAL A 58 -34.28 -11.40 2.37
CA VAL A 58 -33.86 -11.09 0.99
C VAL A 58 -33.96 -9.58 0.72
N ARG A 59 -35.00 -8.90 1.22
CA ARG A 59 -35.07 -7.44 1.14
C ARG A 59 -33.94 -6.76 1.89
N LEU A 60 -33.63 -7.20 3.11
CA LEU A 60 -32.52 -6.65 3.88
C LEU A 60 -31.19 -6.78 3.12
N ILE A 61 -30.94 -7.95 2.53
CA ILE A 61 -29.74 -8.21 1.71
C ILE A 61 -29.74 -7.32 0.46
N ALA A 62 -30.86 -7.17 -0.24
CA ALA A 62 -30.98 -6.31 -1.40
C ALA A 62 -30.72 -4.83 -1.04
N THR A 63 -31.35 -4.32 0.02
CA THR A 63 -31.11 -2.97 0.52
C THR A 63 -29.64 -2.76 0.91
N ALA A 64 -29.06 -3.71 1.66
CA ALA A 64 -27.64 -3.66 2.02
C ALA A 64 -26.73 -3.65 0.79
N SER A 65 -27.03 -4.46 -0.24
CA SER A 65 -26.27 -4.50 -1.49
C SER A 65 -26.29 -3.16 -2.23
N VAL A 66 -27.45 -2.49 -2.27
CA VAL A 66 -27.60 -1.16 -2.88
C VAL A 66 -26.81 -0.12 -2.08
N ILE A 67 -26.90 -0.14 -0.75
CA ILE A 67 -26.15 0.79 0.11
C ILE A 67 -24.64 0.61 -0.09
N VAL A 68 -24.13 -0.63 -0.13
CA VAL A 68 -22.71 -0.91 -0.33
C VAL A 68 -22.24 -0.39 -1.69
N VAL A 69 -22.97 -0.69 -2.78
CA VAL A 69 -22.59 -0.22 -4.13
C VAL A 69 -22.72 1.29 -4.27
N ALA A 70 -23.76 1.89 -3.71
CA ALA A 70 -23.91 3.34 -3.67
C ALA A 70 -22.75 4.00 -2.91
N ASN A 71 -22.36 3.46 -1.76
CA ASN A 71 -21.25 3.96 -0.98
C ASN A 71 -19.91 3.83 -1.74
N GLU A 72 -19.67 2.72 -2.43
CA GLU A 72 -18.48 2.52 -3.25
C GLU A 72 -18.42 3.49 -4.43
N TYR A 73 -19.56 3.69 -5.10
CA TYR A 73 -19.69 4.69 -6.15
C TYR A 73 -19.37 6.09 -5.62
N LEU A 74 -20.02 6.51 -4.53
CA LEU A 74 -19.77 7.82 -3.92
C LEU A 74 -18.31 7.96 -3.49
N THR A 75 -17.74 6.96 -2.82
CA THR A 75 -16.33 6.95 -2.41
C THR A 75 -15.42 7.18 -3.60
N LYS A 76 -15.64 6.46 -4.71
CA LYS A 76 -14.89 6.63 -5.95
C LYS A 76 -15.06 8.05 -6.50
N GLN A 77 -16.28 8.56 -6.58
CA GLN A 77 -16.54 9.88 -7.15
C GLN A 77 -15.93 11.02 -6.31
N PHE A 78 -16.05 10.95 -4.99
CA PHE A 78 -15.45 11.94 -4.07
C PHE A 78 -13.92 11.90 -4.09
N ALA A 79 -13.31 10.71 -4.07
CA ALA A 79 -11.86 10.55 -4.20
C ALA A 79 -11.32 11.05 -5.56
N ASN A 80 -12.20 11.20 -6.55
CA ASN A 80 -11.83 11.54 -7.92
C ASN A 80 -12.47 12.85 -8.42
N ASN A 81 -12.90 13.71 -7.51
CA ASN A 81 -13.41 15.05 -7.82
C ASN A 81 -14.57 15.04 -8.85
N TRP A 82 -15.31 13.93 -8.99
CA TRP A 82 -16.35 13.75 -10.00
C TRP A 82 -15.89 13.91 -11.46
N VAL A 83 -14.57 13.89 -11.70
CA VAL A 83 -13.96 14.02 -13.02
C VAL A 83 -13.28 12.71 -13.38
N ARG A 84 -13.25 12.36 -14.67
CA ARG A 84 -12.50 11.24 -15.22
C ARG A 84 -11.43 11.75 -16.16
N ASP A 85 -10.21 11.22 -16.06
CA ASP A 85 -9.17 11.46 -17.08
C ASP A 85 -9.17 10.35 -18.13
N THR A 86 -9.32 10.72 -19.40
CA THR A 86 -9.38 9.81 -20.55
C THR A 86 -8.13 9.88 -21.43
N ARG A 87 -7.13 10.69 -21.04
CA ARG A 87 -5.93 10.96 -21.83
C ARG A 87 -4.77 9.99 -21.59
N TRP A 88 -4.93 9.02 -20.68
CA TRP A 88 -3.91 8.02 -20.38
C TRP A 88 -3.49 7.26 -21.64
N ASN A 89 -2.21 7.38 -22.01
CA ASN A 89 -1.58 6.58 -23.05
C ASN A 89 -0.28 6.00 -22.50
N TRP A 90 -0.30 4.74 -22.10
CA TRP A 90 0.80 4.07 -21.41
C TRP A 90 2.11 4.00 -22.21
N ASP A 91 2.07 4.14 -23.54
CA ASP A 91 3.28 4.23 -24.38
C ASP A 91 4.01 5.59 -24.18
N ASP A 92 3.28 6.62 -23.77
CA ASP A 92 3.78 7.98 -23.54
C ASP A 92 4.06 8.29 -22.06
N GLU A 93 3.51 7.48 -21.14
CA GLU A 93 3.66 7.68 -19.70
C GLU A 93 5.08 7.38 -19.20
N ILE A 94 5.49 8.14 -18.19
CA ILE A 94 6.72 7.92 -17.45
C ILE A 94 6.36 7.63 -15.99
N VAL A 95 6.75 6.46 -15.50
CA VAL A 95 6.44 5.98 -14.15
C VAL A 95 7.71 5.92 -13.32
N VAL A 96 7.79 6.71 -12.25
CA VAL A 96 8.87 6.61 -11.26
C VAL A 96 8.45 5.65 -10.15
N VAL A 97 9.30 4.67 -9.85
CA VAL A 97 9.15 3.75 -8.72
C VAL A 97 10.37 3.87 -7.81
N THR A 98 10.15 4.37 -6.59
CA THR A 98 11.22 4.38 -5.59
C THR A 98 11.32 3.03 -4.88
N GLY A 99 12.53 2.56 -4.59
CA GLY A 99 12.72 1.25 -3.95
C GLY A 99 12.35 0.08 -4.88
N GLY A 100 12.49 0.26 -6.21
CA GLY A 100 12.08 -0.69 -7.24
C GLY A 100 13.00 -1.90 -7.45
N SER A 101 14.14 -1.96 -6.76
CA SER A 101 15.13 -3.01 -6.95
C SER A 101 14.77 -4.33 -6.27
N SER A 102 13.85 -4.34 -5.31
CA SER A 102 13.48 -5.53 -4.51
C SER A 102 12.08 -5.44 -3.89
N GLY A 103 11.61 -6.55 -3.31
CA GLY A 103 10.35 -6.61 -2.55
C GLY A 103 9.13 -6.09 -3.32
N LEU A 104 8.31 -5.27 -2.67
CA LEU A 104 7.10 -4.71 -3.28
C LEU A 104 7.41 -3.81 -4.49
N GLY A 105 8.49 -3.03 -4.45
CA GLY A 105 8.85 -2.16 -5.57
C GLY A 105 9.28 -2.93 -6.81
N ALA A 106 9.98 -4.06 -6.64
CA ALA A 106 10.29 -4.97 -7.74
C ALA A 106 9.01 -5.56 -8.35
N SER A 107 8.09 -6.05 -7.52
CA SER A 107 6.78 -6.55 -7.96
C SER A 107 5.99 -5.49 -8.74
N ILE A 108 5.90 -4.25 -8.24
CA ILE A 108 5.25 -3.14 -8.95
C ILE A 108 5.92 -2.93 -10.31
N THR A 109 7.24 -2.85 -10.35
CA THR A 109 8.02 -2.61 -11.58
C THR A 109 7.80 -3.72 -12.61
N GLN A 110 7.93 -4.98 -12.20
CA GLN A 110 7.72 -6.14 -13.07
C GLN A 110 6.30 -6.21 -13.62
N ARG A 111 5.29 -5.86 -12.81
CA ARG A 111 3.89 -5.82 -13.26
C ARG A 111 3.60 -4.66 -14.20
N LEU A 112 4.23 -3.51 -14.01
CA LEU A 112 4.17 -2.40 -14.98
C LEU A 112 4.74 -2.84 -16.34
N ILE A 113 5.90 -3.50 -16.34
CA ILE A 113 6.52 -4.05 -17.56
C ILE A 113 5.61 -5.09 -18.22
N ALA A 114 5.12 -6.05 -17.44
CA ALA A 114 4.25 -7.13 -17.94
C ALA A 114 2.93 -6.59 -18.53
N ARG A 115 2.45 -5.46 -18.01
CA ARG A 115 1.20 -4.85 -18.48
C ARG A 115 1.39 -4.00 -19.73
N ASN A 116 2.51 -3.29 -19.84
CA ASN A 116 2.93 -2.63 -21.07
C ASN A 116 4.44 -2.36 -21.09
N CYS A 117 5.20 -3.13 -21.88
CA CYS A 117 6.66 -3.03 -21.99
C CYS A 117 7.15 -1.71 -22.60
N ARG A 118 6.28 -0.94 -23.27
CA ARG A 118 6.61 0.37 -23.86
C ARG A 118 6.55 1.52 -22.86
N THR A 119 5.93 1.31 -21.70
CA THR A 119 5.90 2.30 -20.62
C THR A 119 7.34 2.61 -20.18
N ARG A 120 7.71 3.88 -20.11
CA ARG A 120 9.01 4.29 -19.58
C ARG A 120 8.96 4.21 -18.06
N ILE A 121 9.76 3.32 -17.47
CA ILE A 121 9.80 3.13 -16.02
C ILE A 121 11.16 3.61 -15.50
N VAL A 122 11.13 4.41 -14.45
CA VAL A 122 12.31 4.94 -13.79
C VAL A 122 12.37 4.31 -12.40
N VAL A 123 13.38 3.49 -12.14
CA VAL A 123 13.63 2.95 -10.80
C VAL A 123 14.66 3.84 -10.11
N ILE A 124 14.29 4.40 -8.97
CA ILE A 124 15.20 5.13 -8.08
C ILE A 124 15.38 4.28 -6.82
N ASP A 125 16.58 3.76 -6.62
CA ASP A 125 16.88 2.90 -5.49
C ASP A 125 18.33 3.09 -5.05
N PHE A 126 18.64 2.81 -3.79
CA PHE A 126 20.02 2.79 -3.32
C PHE A 126 20.75 1.52 -3.79
N GLN A 127 20.02 0.41 -3.92
CA GLN A 127 20.58 -0.90 -4.26
C GLN A 127 20.41 -1.22 -5.76
N PRO A 128 21.31 -2.03 -6.34
CA PRO A 128 21.11 -2.57 -7.68
C PRO A 128 19.90 -3.50 -7.74
N LEU A 129 19.33 -3.70 -8.93
CA LEU A 129 18.21 -4.62 -9.14
C LEU A 129 18.54 -6.04 -8.65
N GLN A 130 17.61 -6.64 -7.91
CA GLN A 130 17.71 -8.04 -7.45
C GLN A 130 16.90 -9.01 -8.32
N TRP A 131 16.53 -8.58 -9.53
CA TRP A 131 15.71 -9.32 -10.48
C TRP A 131 16.16 -9.01 -11.91
N THR A 132 15.83 -9.90 -12.85
CA THR A 132 16.29 -9.78 -14.24
C THR A 132 15.39 -8.86 -15.04
N LEU A 133 16.00 -7.83 -15.64
CA LEU A 133 15.31 -6.92 -16.53
C LEU A 133 15.05 -7.57 -17.91
N PRO A 134 13.81 -7.60 -18.42
CA PRO A 134 13.53 -8.04 -19.79
C PRO A 134 14.21 -7.12 -20.82
N ALA A 135 14.74 -7.70 -21.89
CA ALA A 135 15.55 -6.96 -22.88
C ALA A 135 14.77 -5.87 -23.65
N ASP A 136 13.45 -6.02 -23.76
CA ASP A 136 12.54 -5.10 -24.45
C ASP A 136 11.93 -4.03 -23.52
N ALA A 137 12.18 -4.12 -22.21
CA ALA A 137 11.61 -3.21 -21.23
C ALA A 137 12.33 -1.85 -21.23
N ARG A 138 11.56 -0.75 -21.26
CA ARG A 138 12.09 0.62 -21.19
C ARG A 138 12.31 1.07 -19.75
N VAL A 139 13.29 0.48 -19.08
CA VAL A 139 13.61 0.79 -17.67
C VAL A 139 14.89 1.58 -17.56
N HIS A 140 14.83 2.71 -16.85
CA HIS A 140 15.95 3.56 -16.51
C HIS A 140 16.26 3.42 -15.02
N LEU A 141 17.53 3.19 -14.67
CA LEU A 141 17.97 2.97 -13.30
C LEU A 141 18.77 4.15 -12.79
N TYR A 142 18.40 4.66 -11.62
CA TYR A 142 19.13 5.71 -10.92
C TYR A 142 19.46 5.24 -9.51
N GLN A 143 20.75 5.12 -9.22
CA GLN A 143 21.21 4.84 -7.88
C GLN A 143 21.17 6.13 -7.05
N CYS A 144 20.40 6.14 -5.97
CA CYS A 144 20.25 7.32 -5.12
C CYS A 144 19.88 6.93 -3.68
N ASP A 145 20.61 7.46 -2.71
CA ASP A 145 20.13 7.51 -1.33
C ASP A 145 19.06 8.60 -1.22
N LEU A 146 17.82 8.20 -0.93
CA LEU A 146 16.70 9.13 -0.80
C LEU A 146 16.72 9.91 0.52
N SER A 147 17.53 9.50 1.49
CA SER A 147 17.75 10.28 2.71
C SER A 147 18.56 11.56 2.42
N ASP A 148 19.42 11.57 1.41
CA ASP A 148 20.13 12.78 0.98
C ASP A 148 19.28 13.62 0.03
N SER A 149 18.83 14.79 0.52
CA SER A 149 18.00 15.71 -0.24
C SER A 149 18.72 16.33 -1.46
N SER A 150 20.05 16.46 -1.39
CA SER A 150 20.85 16.98 -2.50
C SER A 150 20.98 15.95 -3.61
N ALA A 151 21.31 14.70 -3.25
CA ALA A 151 21.36 13.58 -4.19
C ALA A 151 19.98 13.30 -4.82
N LEU A 152 18.90 13.35 -4.03
CA LEU A 152 17.53 13.22 -4.50
C LEU A 152 17.20 14.28 -5.56
N ARG A 153 17.50 15.55 -5.28
CA ARG A 153 17.23 16.66 -6.21
C ARG A 153 18.04 16.52 -7.51
N ALA A 154 19.33 16.19 -7.40
CA ALA A 154 20.19 15.96 -8.56
C ALA A 154 19.68 14.80 -9.43
N THR A 155 19.24 13.70 -8.80
CA THR A 155 18.65 12.56 -9.48
C THR A 155 17.34 12.93 -10.18
N CYS A 156 16.45 13.67 -9.52
CA CYS A 156 15.20 14.13 -10.13
C CYS A 156 15.44 15.05 -11.33
N LEU A 157 16.45 15.92 -11.27
CA LEU A 157 16.85 16.74 -12.41
C LEU A 157 17.31 15.89 -13.60
N ARG A 158 18.17 14.89 -13.35
CA ARG A 158 18.62 13.95 -14.37
C ARG A 158 17.48 13.17 -15.00
N VAL A 159 16.54 12.65 -14.20
CA VAL A 159 15.33 11.97 -14.70
C VAL A 159 14.55 12.87 -15.68
N ARG A 160 14.33 14.15 -15.32
CA ARG A 160 13.62 15.10 -16.20
C ARG A 160 14.36 15.40 -17.49
N GLN A 161 15.69 15.44 -17.46
CA GLN A 161 16.52 15.75 -18.62
C GLN A 161 16.71 14.54 -19.55
N GLU A 162 16.92 13.36 -18.97
CA GLU A 162 17.29 12.13 -19.70
C GLU A 162 16.07 11.33 -20.15
N VAL A 163 14.98 11.30 -19.36
CA VAL A 163 13.78 10.48 -19.62
C VAL A 163 12.55 11.35 -19.92
N GLY A 164 12.42 12.48 -19.23
CA GLY A 164 11.31 13.42 -19.35
C GLY A 164 10.52 13.56 -18.05
N HIS A 165 9.34 14.17 -18.13
CA HIS A 165 8.53 14.46 -16.94
C HIS A 165 7.65 13.29 -16.51
N PRO A 166 7.81 12.76 -15.29
CA PRO A 166 6.96 11.69 -14.76
C PRO A 166 5.48 12.06 -14.72
N SER A 167 4.63 11.14 -15.14
CA SER A 167 3.17 11.22 -14.95
C SER A 167 2.70 10.36 -13.78
N VAL A 168 3.48 9.35 -13.38
CA VAL A 168 3.18 8.52 -12.21
C VAL A 168 4.38 8.48 -11.27
N LEU A 169 4.13 8.59 -9.96
CA LEU A 169 5.14 8.46 -8.92
C LEU A 169 4.68 7.46 -7.86
N PHE A 170 5.40 6.35 -7.70
CA PHE A 170 5.26 5.43 -6.58
C PHE A 170 6.29 5.76 -5.49
N ASN A 171 5.84 6.40 -4.41
CA ASN A 171 6.59 6.56 -3.17
C ASN A 171 6.53 5.24 -2.37
N ASN A 172 7.37 4.29 -2.78
CA ASN A 172 7.44 2.94 -2.22
C ASN A 172 8.68 2.71 -1.33
N ALA A 173 9.80 3.38 -1.63
CA ALA A 173 11.01 3.26 -0.82
C ALA A 173 10.72 3.53 0.66
N GLY A 174 11.30 2.70 1.52
CA GLY A 174 11.24 2.87 2.95
C GLY A 174 12.00 1.81 3.72
N LEU A 175 12.23 2.11 4.99
CA LEU A 175 12.96 1.27 5.93
C LEU A 175 12.31 1.32 7.31
N ALA A 176 12.62 0.32 8.14
CA ALA A 176 12.30 0.26 9.56
C ALA A 176 13.51 -0.32 10.30
N ARG A 177 13.79 0.17 11.51
CA ARG A 177 14.97 -0.22 12.29
C ARG A 177 14.64 -1.16 13.44
N GLY A 178 13.48 -1.02 14.07
CA GLY A 178 13.00 -1.99 15.05
C GLY A 178 13.49 -1.77 16.49
N PHE A 179 13.76 -0.52 16.89
CA PHE A 179 14.23 -0.16 18.24
C PHE A 179 13.17 0.57 19.06
N THR A 180 13.24 0.48 20.39
CA THR A 180 12.51 1.41 21.25
C THR A 180 13.08 2.82 21.14
N VAL A 181 12.33 3.82 21.62
CA VAL A 181 12.81 5.22 21.72
C VAL A 181 14.03 5.34 22.66
N LEU A 182 14.20 4.41 23.61
CA LEU A 182 15.34 4.42 24.53
C LEU A 182 16.60 3.76 23.95
N GLU A 183 16.42 2.84 23.00
CA GLU A 183 17.52 2.08 22.38
C GLU A 183 18.00 2.70 21.06
N GLY A 184 17.10 3.31 20.28
CA GLY A 184 17.43 3.84 18.97
C GLY A 184 18.30 5.09 19.03
N GLU A 185 19.32 5.15 18.18
CA GLU A 185 20.18 6.32 18.07
C GLU A 185 19.47 7.46 17.32
N PRO A 186 19.84 8.73 17.54
CA PRO A 186 19.27 9.85 16.78
C PRO A 186 19.38 9.67 15.25
N ALA A 187 20.48 9.07 14.78
CA ALA A 187 20.69 8.79 13.36
C ALA A 187 19.69 7.75 12.81
N ASP A 188 19.28 6.75 13.59
CA ASP A 188 18.25 5.79 13.19
C ASP A 188 16.89 6.46 12.97
N VAL A 189 16.53 7.39 13.86
CA VAL A 189 15.28 8.15 13.73
C VAL A 189 15.33 9.09 12.54
N GLU A 190 16.45 9.81 12.37
CA GLU A 190 16.64 10.75 11.27
C GLU A 190 16.54 10.04 9.92
N ILE A 191 17.25 8.93 9.72
CA ILE A 191 17.22 8.22 8.44
C ILE A 191 15.82 7.67 8.12
N THR A 192 15.09 7.15 9.12
CA THR A 192 13.70 6.67 8.95
C THR A 192 12.80 7.84 8.52
N MET A 193 12.89 8.99 9.19
CA MET A 193 12.12 10.20 8.86
C MET A 193 12.45 10.72 7.45
N ARG A 194 13.74 10.79 7.12
CA ARG A 194 14.21 11.29 5.83
C ARG A 194 13.74 10.43 4.67
N THR A 195 13.88 9.12 4.80
CA THR A 195 13.52 8.17 3.73
C THR A 195 12.02 7.99 3.60
N ASN A 196 11.30 7.77 4.70
CA ASN A 196 9.89 7.37 4.65
C ASN A 196 8.91 8.53 4.54
N LEU A 197 9.31 9.75 4.91
CA LEU A 197 8.43 10.92 4.96
C LEU A 197 8.96 12.11 4.16
N ILE A 198 10.19 12.57 4.44
CA ILE A 198 10.73 13.77 3.78
C ILE A 198 10.96 13.50 2.29
N ALA A 199 11.51 12.35 1.92
CA ALA A 199 11.73 12.00 0.51
C ALA A 199 10.45 12.01 -0.32
N PRO A 200 9.31 11.40 0.09
CA PRO A 200 8.02 11.57 -0.58
C PRO A 200 7.58 13.03 -0.79
N PHE A 201 7.78 13.90 0.21
CA PHE A 201 7.52 15.35 0.07
C PHE A 201 8.39 15.98 -1.02
N LEU A 202 9.69 15.69 -1.02
CA LEU A 202 10.64 16.26 -1.97
C LEU A 202 10.42 15.72 -3.39
N LEU A 203 10.15 14.43 -3.54
CA LEU A 203 9.81 13.81 -4.83
C LEU A 203 8.52 14.41 -5.42
N ALA A 204 7.50 14.62 -4.58
CA ALA A 204 6.30 15.35 -4.99
C ALA A 204 6.67 16.76 -5.46
N LYS A 205 7.48 17.52 -4.68
CA LYS A 205 7.94 18.86 -5.08
C LYS A 205 8.68 18.88 -6.43
N GLU A 206 9.45 17.84 -6.74
CA GLU A 206 10.23 17.75 -7.98
C GLU A 206 9.41 17.33 -9.22
N PHE A 207 8.38 16.50 -9.06
CA PHE A 207 7.63 15.93 -10.20
C PHE A 207 6.20 16.46 -10.34
N LEU A 208 5.57 16.88 -9.26
CA LEU A 208 4.19 17.39 -9.26
C LEU A 208 3.96 18.65 -10.11
N PRO A 209 4.90 19.62 -10.23
CA PRO A 209 4.63 20.84 -10.99
C PRO A 209 4.16 20.59 -12.42
N GLU A 210 4.76 19.61 -13.11
CA GLU A 210 4.35 19.25 -14.47
C GLU A 210 3.01 18.50 -14.50
N MET A 211 2.76 17.62 -13.52
CA MET A 211 1.47 16.94 -13.39
C MET A 211 0.33 17.95 -13.22
N VAL A 212 0.54 18.98 -12.39
CA VAL A 212 -0.40 20.09 -12.19
C VAL A 212 -0.57 20.88 -13.47
N ARG A 213 0.52 21.27 -14.15
CA ARG A 213 0.47 22.03 -15.40
C ARG A 213 -0.34 21.31 -16.49
N ARG A 214 -0.26 19.98 -16.56
CA ARG A 214 -1.01 19.14 -17.51
C ARG A 214 -2.42 18.76 -17.02
N ASP A 215 -2.72 19.06 -15.75
CA ASP A 215 -3.83 18.47 -15.00
C ASP A 215 -3.90 16.97 -15.24
N HIS A 216 -2.78 16.26 -15.12
CA HIS A 216 -2.64 14.85 -15.46
C HIS A 216 -1.49 14.23 -14.66
N GLY A 217 -1.80 13.19 -13.89
CA GLY A 217 -0.79 12.39 -13.22
C GLY A 217 -1.37 11.57 -12.08
N HIS A 218 -0.52 10.74 -11.45
CA HIS A 218 -0.91 9.88 -10.34
C HIS A 218 0.22 9.69 -9.34
N ILE A 219 0.03 10.09 -8.08
CA ILE A 219 0.95 9.80 -6.99
C ILE A 219 0.41 8.64 -6.14
N VAL A 220 1.25 7.62 -5.92
CA VAL A 220 0.93 6.45 -5.11
C VAL A 220 1.84 6.45 -3.88
N ASN A 221 1.24 6.52 -2.70
CA ASN A 221 1.97 6.46 -1.43
C ASN A 221 1.77 5.09 -0.79
N ILE A 222 2.88 4.43 -0.43
CA ILE A 222 2.85 3.15 0.27
C ILE A 222 2.88 3.40 1.79
N GLY A 223 1.69 3.42 2.38
CA GLY A 223 1.46 3.51 3.81
C GLY A 223 1.61 2.16 4.52
N SER A 224 1.06 2.07 5.73
CA SER A 224 1.11 0.87 6.57
C SER A 224 -0.05 0.89 7.57
N LEU A 225 -0.49 -0.28 8.04
CA LEU A 225 -1.35 -0.41 9.23
C LEU A 225 -0.72 0.29 10.44
N SER A 226 0.62 0.39 10.50
CA SER A 226 1.35 1.15 11.54
C SER A 226 0.99 2.64 11.59
N ALA A 227 0.44 3.21 10.51
CA ALA A 227 -0.10 4.58 10.53
C ALA A 227 -1.39 4.71 11.38
N LEU A 228 -2.08 3.60 11.59
CA LEU A 228 -3.31 3.49 12.37
C LEU A 228 -3.02 2.90 13.75
N VAL A 229 -2.31 1.78 13.81
CA VAL A 229 -2.00 1.04 15.03
C VAL A 229 -0.49 0.83 15.12
N SER A 230 0.17 1.60 15.99
CA SER A 230 1.61 1.46 16.24
C SER A 230 1.90 0.22 17.09
N ALA A 231 2.92 -0.54 16.72
CA ALA A 231 3.51 -1.58 17.56
C ALA A 231 4.62 -0.99 18.44
N ALA A 232 5.01 -1.73 19.49
CA ALA A 232 6.23 -1.44 20.23
C ALA A 232 7.45 -1.57 19.30
N ASN A 233 8.50 -0.80 19.56
CA ASN A 233 9.77 -0.81 18.82
C ASN A 233 9.68 -0.33 17.35
N LEU A 234 8.58 0.32 16.97
CA LEU A 234 8.36 0.89 15.63
C LEU A 234 7.83 2.32 15.70
N VAL A 235 8.17 3.06 16.75
CA VAL A 235 7.56 4.37 17.00
C VAL A 235 7.94 5.38 15.90
N ASP A 236 9.22 5.42 15.53
CA ASP A 236 9.74 6.24 14.42
C ASP A 236 9.07 5.87 13.09
N TYR A 237 9.06 4.59 12.72
CA TYR A 237 8.43 4.08 11.52
C TYR A 237 6.94 4.42 11.48
N SER A 238 6.21 4.17 12.57
CA SER A 238 4.77 4.44 12.67
C SER A 238 4.48 5.94 12.54
N ALA A 239 5.32 6.79 13.14
CA ALA A 239 5.23 8.24 12.98
C ALA A 239 5.41 8.65 11.52
N THR A 240 6.40 8.09 10.80
CA THR A 240 6.57 8.39 9.37
C THR A 240 5.39 7.96 8.51
N LYS A 241 4.81 6.77 8.77
CA LYS A 241 3.68 6.25 7.99
C LYS A 241 2.38 7.00 8.30
N ALA A 242 2.19 7.47 9.53
CA ALA A 242 1.12 8.40 9.87
C ALA A 242 1.31 9.75 9.15
N GLY A 243 2.53 10.30 9.19
CA GLY A 243 2.86 11.54 8.46
C GLY A 243 2.64 11.42 6.95
N LEU A 244 2.98 10.29 6.35
CA LEU A 244 2.79 10.03 4.91
C LEU A 244 1.31 9.93 4.54
N ALA A 245 0.47 9.36 5.42
CA ALA A 245 -0.97 9.35 5.24
C ALA A 245 -1.55 10.79 5.32
N THR A 246 -1.10 11.60 6.27
CA THR A 246 -1.51 13.01 6.36
C THR A 246 -1.02 13.81 5.16
N LEU A 247 0.21 13.60 4.68
CA LEU A 247 0.72 14.20 3.43
C LEU A 247 -0.21 13.86 2.26
N HIS A 248 -0.61 12.59 2.13
CA HIS A 248 -1.52 12.16 1.08
C HIS A 248 -2.85 12.91 1.12
N GLU A 249 -3.48 13.01 2.29
CA GLU A 249 -4.75 13.71 2.49
C GLU A 249 -4.63 15.21 2.22
N GLY A 250 -3.60 15.86 2.76
CA GLY A 250 -3.32 17.27 2.53
C GLY A 250 -3.08 17.58 1.06
N LEU A 251 -2.27 16.76 0.38
CA LEU A 251 -1.96 16.95 -1.03
C LEU A 251 -3.17 16.77 -1.95
N GLN A 252 -4.10 15.87 -1.62
CA GLN A 252 -5.38 15.76 -2.34
C GLN A 252 -6.17 17.08 -2.29
N LEU A 253 -6.22 17.70 -1.11
CA LEU A 253 -6.93 18.97 -0.91
C LEU A 253 -6.21 20.13 -1.60
N GLU A 254 -4.88 20.19 -1.52
CA GLU A 254 -4.08 21.21 -2.23
C GLU A 254 -4.27 21.13 -3.75
N LEU A 255 -4.23 19.93 -4.32
CA LEU A 255 -4.45 19.73 -5.75
C LEU A 255 -5.82 20.24 -6.22
N LYS A 256 -6.85 20.00 -5.40
CA LYS A 256 -8.21 20.43 -5.69
C LYS A 256 -8.40 21.93 -5.49
N ALA A 257 -8.03 22.46 -4.33
CA ALA A 257 -8.39 23.81 -3.89
C ALA A 257 -7.37 24.87 -4.30
N CYS A 258 -6.07 24.54 -4.21
CA CYS A 258 -4.98 25.49 -4.45
C CYS A 258 -4.49 25.42 -5.91
N GLN A 259 -4.23 24.20 -6.41
CA GLN A 259 -3.64 24.00 -7.74
C GLN A 259 -4.67 23.91 -8.87
N ARG A 260 -5.95 23.67 -8.52
CA ARG A 260 -7.06 23.48 -9.49
C ARG A 260 -6.75 22.39 -10.53
N ALA A 261 -6.09 21.31 -10.09
CA ALA A 261 -5.72 20.17 -10.92
C ALA A 261 -6.49 18.90 -10.47
N PRO A 262 -7.82 18.84 -10.68
CA PRO A 262 -8.67 17.78 -10.15
C PRO A 262 -8.43 16.40 -10.76
N ARG A 263 -7.66 16.31 -11.86
CA ARG A 263 -7.34 15.05 -12.55
C ARG A 263 -6.01 14.45 -12.13
N VAL A 264 -5.17 15.18 -11.38
CA VAL A 264 -4.01 14.59 -10.71
C VAL A 264 -4.51 13.71 -9.57
N ARG A 265 -4.25 12.41 -9.65
CA ARG A 265 -4.81 11.38 -8.76
C ARG A 265 -3.85 11.00 -7.67
N LEU A 266 -4.41 10.58 -6.54
CA LEU A 266 -3.64 10.06 -5.42
C LEU A 266 -4.20 8.68 -5.02
N THR A 267 -3.31 7.71 -4.84
CA THR A 267 -3.63 6.40 -4.25
C THR A 267 -2.82 6.17 -2.98
N LEU A 268 -3.47 5.68 -1.93
CA LEU A 268 -2.82 5.33 -0.66
C LEU A 268 -2.99 3.83 -0.40
N GLY A 269 -1.89 3.10 -0.32
CA GLY A 269 -1.89 1.72 0.13
C GLY A 269 -1.72 1.64 1.65
N VAL A 270 -2.72 1.16 2.38
CA VAL A 270 -2.63 0.89 3.82
C VAL A 270 -2.61 -0.62 4.01
N PHE A 271 -1.40 -1.15 4.21
CA PHE A 271 -1.17 -2.59 4.20
C PHE A 271 -0.83 -3.13 5.58
N GLY A 272 -1.26 -4.36 5.85
CA GLY A 272 -0.74 -5.18 6.94
C GLY A 272 0.68 -5.66 6.63
N PHE A 273 1.07 -6.79 7.20
CA PHE A 273 2.39 -7.37 6.98
C PHE A 273 2.51 -7.87 5.54
N ILE A 274 3.56 -7.43 4.84
CA ILE A 274 3.90 -7.90 3.49
C ILE A 274 5.22 -8.66 3.59
N GLN A 275 5.28 -9.83 2.96
CA GLN A 275 6.51 -10.60 2.84
C GLN A 275 7.50 -9.83 1.97
N THR A 276 8.41 -9.10 2.61
CA THR A 276 9.43 -8.27 1.97
C THR A 276 10.69 -8.30 2.83
N PRO A 277 11.85 -7.87 2.31
CA PRO A 277 13.06 -7.79 3.12
C PRO A 277 12.95 -6.91 4.37
N ILE A 278 11.94 -6.03 4.49
CA ILE A 278 11.68 -5.22 5.69
C ILE A 278 11.09 -6.08 6.82
N PHE A 279 10.37 -7.16 6.50
CA PHE A 279 9.67 -8.00 7.47
C PHE A 279 9.73 -9.48 7.09
N SER A 280 10.41 -10.28 7.91
CA SER A 280 10.52 -11.74 7.77
C SER A 280 9.85 -12.53 8.91
N GLY A 281 9.13 -11.86 9.82
CA GLY A 281 8.52 -12.48 11.00
C GLY A 281 7.27 -13.35 10.71
N SER A 282 6.90 -14.21 11.66
CA SER A 282 5.67 -15.02 11.60
C SER A 282 4.54 -14.40 12.42
N CYS A 283 3.33 -14.33 11.85
CA CYS A 283 2.13 -13.84 12.55
C CYS A 283 1.30 -14.99 13.17
N ASP A 284 1.94 -15.91 13.89
CA ASP A 284 1.36 -17.23 14.26
C ASP A 284 -0.02 -17.15 14.95
N GLY A 285 -0.27 -16.16 15.82
CA GLY A 285 -1.55 -15.98 16.50
C GLY A 285 -2.67 -15.32 15.67
N TRP A 286 -2.34 -14.63 14.56
CA TRP A 286 -3.29 -13.84 13.78
C TRP A 286 -3.38 -14.23 12.31
N LYS A 287 -2.70 -15.30 11.86
CA LYS A 287 -2.59 -15.73 10.45
C LYS A 287 -3.89 -15.70 9.65
N ARG A 288 -5.03 -16.04 10.26
CA ARG A 288 -6.33 -16.10 9.56
C ARG A 288 -6.98 -14.72 9.35
N ALA A 289 -6.73 -13.77 10.25
CA ALA A 289 -7.31 -12.43 10.24
C ALA A 289 -6.37 -11.37 9.66
N MET A 290 -5.07 -11.53 9.91
CA MET A 290 -3.97 -10.72 9.39
C MET A 290 -2.93 -11.64 8.74
N PRO A 291 -3.26 -12.23 7.56
CA PRO A 291 -2.29 -13.04 6.83
C PRO A 291 -1.11 -12.19 6.38
N LEU A 292 0.05 -12.84 6.26
CA LEU A 292 1.20 -12.26 5.57
C LEU A 292 0.85 -12.12 4.09
N LEU A 293 0.89 -10.89 3.58
CA LEU A 293 0.55 -10.57 2.21
C LEU A 293 1.73 -10.87 1.28
N ASP A 294 1.42 -11.43 0.13
CA ASP A 294 2.39 -11.64 -0.94
C ASP A 294 2.67 -10.31 -1.66
N ALA A 295 3.95 -10.01 -1.91
CA ALA A 295 4.36 -8.77 -2.56
C ALA A 295 3.85 -8.67 -4.00
N ASP A 296 3.67 -9.79 -4.70
CA ASP A 296 3.11 -9.84 -6.03
C ASP A 296 1.63 -9.48 -5.98
N ASP A 297 0.84 -10.10 -5.10
CA ASP A 297 -0.59 -9.81 -4.97
C ASP A 297 -0.85 -8.31 -4.64
N VAL A 298 -0.04 -7.72 -3.76
CA VAL A 298 -0.13 -6.28 -3.43
C VAL A 298 0.30 -5.40 -4.61
N GLY A 299 1.38 -5.77 -5.30
CA GLY A 299 1.87 -5.05 -6.47
C GLY A 299 0.83 -5.00 -7.61
N GLU A 300 0.12 -6.11 -7.88
CA GLU A 300 -0.96 -6.10 -8.88
C GLU A 300 -2.03 -5.11 -8.51
N ARG A 301 -2.45 -5.14 -7.24
CA ARG A 301 -3.55 -4.30 -6.79
C ARG A 301 -3.23 -2.81 -6.93
N LEU A 302 -1.97 -2.45 -6.69
CA LEU A 302 -1.45 -1.10 -6.87
C LEU A 302 -1.38 -0.71 -8.34
N VAL A 303 -0.82 -1.57 -9.20
CA VAL A 303 -0.75 -1.34 -10.65
C VAL A 303 -2.14 -1.21 -11.26
N GLU A 304 -3.07 -2.11 -10.93
CA GLU A 304 -4.48 -2.04 -11.33
C GLU A 304 -5.15 -0.73 -10.91
N ALA A 305 -4.84 -0.24 -9.70
CA ALA A 305 -5.41 1.02 -9.23
C ALA A 305 -4.95 2.20 -10.08
N VAL A 306 -3.67 2.27 -10.44
CA VAL A 306 -3.15 3.32 -11.34
C VAL A 306 -3.72 3.14 -12.76
N TYR A 307 -3.72 1.93 -13.32
CA TYR A 307 -4.28 1.63 -14.64
C TYR A 307 -5.79 1.92 -14.74
N SER A 308 -6.51 1.93 -13.62
CA SER A 308 -7.91 2.34 -13.61
C SER A 308 -8.12 3.82 -13.93
N GLY A 309 -7.08 4.65 -13.79
CA GLY A 309 -7.13 6.12 -13.95
C GLY A 309 -7.82 6.84 -12.79
N TYR A 310 -8.08 6.14 -11.68
CA TYR A 310 -8.76 6.66 -10.49
C TYR A 310 -7.85 6.56 -9.25
N GLY A 311 -7.85 7.62 -8.43
CA GLY A 311 -7.31 7.60 -7.08
C GLY A 311 -8.18 6.79 -6.13
N SER A 312 -7.55 6.09 -5.17
CA SER A 312 -8.26 5.30 -4.16
C SER A 312 -7.40 5.01 -2.93
N THR A 313 -8.03 4.73 -1.80
CA THR A 313 -7.36 4.15 -0.63
C THR A 313 -7.57 2.64 -0.64
N ILE A 314 -6.48 1.88 -0.64
CA ILE A 314 -6.47 0.43 -0.71
C ILE A 314 -6.11 -0.10 0.67
N TYR A 315 -6.99 -0.90 1.25
CA TYR A 315 -6.74 -1.60 2.51
C TYR A 315 -6.53 -3.08 2.24
N LEU A 316 -5.37 -3.62 2.60
CA LEU A 316 -5.11 -5.07 2.54
C LEU A 316 -4.44 -5.54 3.84
N PRO A 317 -4.90 -6.64 4.46
CA PRO A 317 -6.18 -7.30 4.21
C PRO A 317 -7.38 -6.36 4.48
N LEU A 318 -8.60 -6.73 4.07
CA LEU A 318 -9.79 -5.86 4.24
C LEU A 318 -10.05 -5.51 5.71
N LEU A 319 -9.57 -6.34 6.64
CA LEU A 319 -9.64 -6.07 8.07
C LEU A 319 -8.96 -4.75 8.47
N VAL A 320 -7.91 -4.34 7.76
CA VAL A 320 -7.20 -3.06 8.00
C VAL A 320 -8.15 -1.87 7.94
N LYS A 321 -9.15 -1.92 7.05
CA LYS A 321 -10.17 -0.85 6.93
C LYS A 321 -10.94 -0.65 8.24
N TRP A 322 -11.19 -1.71 9.00
CA TRP A 322 -11.95 -1.63 10.25
C TRP A 322 -11.13 -1.01 11.39
N PHE A 323 -9.80 -1.11 11.36
CA PHE A 323 -8.96 -0.37 12.32
C PHE A 323 -9.07 1.14 12.13
N ALA A 324 -9.23 1.62 10.89
CA ALA A 324 -9.49 3.04 10.63
C ALA A 324 -10.84 3.49 11.22
N VAL A 325 -11.87 2.65 11.13
CA VAL A 325 -13.19 2.92 11.74
C VAL A 325 -13.09 2.92 13.27
N LEU A 326 -12.40 1.94 13.85
CA LEU A 326 -12.24 1.82 15.31
C LEU A 326 -11.52 3.01 15.94
N ARG A 327 -10.61 3.66 15.19
CA ARG A 327 -9.91 4.87 15.65
C ARG A 327 -10.84 6.05 15.93
N GLY A 328 -12.03 6.09 15.32
CA GLY A 328 -13.07 7.08 15.61
C GLY A 328 -14.03 6.68 16.75
N GLY A 329 -13.84 5.52 17.36
CA GLY A 329 -14.66 5.02 18.48
C GLY A 329 -14.14 5.47 19.85
N PRO A 330 -14.71 4.92 20.95
CA PRO A 330 -14.23 5.21 22.30
C PRO A 330 -12.77 4.82 22.51
N GLU A 331 -11.98 5.70 23.13
CA GLU A 331 -10.53 5.52 23.30
C GLU A 331 -10.16 4.20 24.00
N TRP A 332 -10.93 3.78 25.01
CA TRP A 332 -10.66 2.53 25.73
C TRP A 332 -10.74 1.30 24.81
N LEU A 333 -11.65 1.30 23.82
CA LEU A 333 -11.81 0.19 22.88
C LEU A 333 -10.62 0.14 21.92
N PHE A 334 -10.20 1.30 21.43
CA PHE A 334 -9.03 1.41 20.57
C PHE A 334 -7.75 1.02 21.32
N ARG A 335 -7.62 1.40 22.59
CA ARG A 335 -6.51 1.01 23.45
C ARG A 335 -6.42 -0.50 23.66
N LEU A 336 -7.53 -1.19 23.90
CA LEU A 336 -7.56 -2.66 23.97
C LEU A 336 -7.05 -3.32 22.69
N VAL A 337 -7.39 -2.75 21.53
CA VAL A 337 -6.92 -3.23 20.24
C VAL A 337 -5.41 -3.01 20.07
N ARG A 338 -4.89 -1.85 20.50
CA ARG A 338 -3.45 -1.55 20.50
C ARG A 338 -2.67 -2.46 21.45
N GLU A 339 -3.16 -2.69 22.66
CA GLU A 339 -2.44 -3.53 23.63
C GLU A 339 -2.30 -4.99 23.16
N ARG A 340 -3.19 -5.47 22.28
CA ARG A 340 -3.01 -6.78 21.62
C ARG A 340 -1.80 -6.85 20.70
N SER A 341 -1.26 -5.72 20.22
CA SER A 341 -0.04 -5.73 19.42
C SER A 341 1.21 -6.04 20.24
N LEU A 342 1.15 -5.97 21.58
CA LEU A 342 2.27 -6.32 22.47
C LEU A 342 2.67 -7.81 22.35
N GLY A 343 1.73 -8.68 21.97
CA GLY A 343 1.99 -10.10 21.75
C GLY A 343 2.56 -10.45 20.37
N LEU A 344 2.81 -9.46 19.51
CA LEU A 344 3.40 -9.69 18.19
C LEU A 344 4.93 -9.67 18.32
N ASN A 345 5.56 -10.82 18.12
CA ASN A 345 7.02 -10.89 18.01
C ASN A 345 7.41 -10.49 16.58
N LEU A 346 7.80 -9.22 16.40
CA LEU A 346 8.10 -8.67 15.09
C LEU A 346 9.62 -8.55 14.91
N ASP A 347 10.19 -9.44 14.12
CA ASP A 347 11.60 -9.37 13.71
C ASP A 347 11.71 -8.40 12.51
N PHE A 348 12.02 -7.14 12.80
CA PHE A 348 12.36 -6.14 11.78
C PHE A 348 13.86 -6.08 11.63
N LYS A 349 14.36 -6.45 10.46
CA LYS A 349 15.77 -6.33 10.11
C LYS A 349 15.94 -5.17 9.15
N GLY A 350 16.61 -4.11 9.61
CA GLY A 350 17.04 -3.02 8.75
C GLY A 350 17.99 -3.54 7.66
N ARG A 351 17.68 -3.28 6.38
CA ARG A 351 18.51 -3.70 5.24
C ARG A 351 19.82 -2.92 5.09
N GLN A 352 19.88 -1.75 5.69
CA GLN A 352 20.89 -0.73 5.43
C GLN A 352 21.75 -0.58 6.69
N GLN A 353 23.06 -0.70 6.52
CA GLN A 353 23.99 -0.37 7.59
C GLN A 353 24.21 1.14 7.56
N LEU A 354 24.12 1.77 8.72
CA LEU A 354 24.48 3.17 8.85
C LEU A 354 26.00 3.29 8.90
N ASP A 355 26.52 4.35 8.32
CA ASP A 355 27.90 4.74 8.56
C ASP A 355 27.96 5.55 9.86
N ASP A 356 28.71 5.04 10.85
CA ASP A 356 28.78 5.62 12.20
C ASP A 356 29.32 7.06 12.24
N LYS A 357 29.99 7.53 11.17
CA LYS A 357 30.57 8.89 11.09
C LYS A 357 29.68 9.86 10.34
N THR A 358 28.99 9.40 9.30
CA THR A 358 28.19 10.27 8.43
C THR A 358 26.69 10.19 8.70
N GLY A 359 26.22 9.15 9.40
CA GLY A 359 24.80 8.87 9.62
C GLY A 359 24.03 8.49 8.35
N GLY A 360 24.72 8.34 7.22
CA GLY A 360 24.15 7.93 5.93
C GLY A 360 24.14 6.41 5.74
N ILE A 361 23.48 5.94 4.68
CA ILE A 361 23.50 4.52 4.33
C ILE A 361 24.89 4.14 3.77
N ARG A 362 25.54 3.12 4.33
CA ARG A 362 26.76 2.54 3.76
C ARG A 362 26.48 1.86 2.43
N GLU A 363 27.30 2.17 1.43
CA GLU A 363 27.36 1.38 0.19
C GLU A 363 27.92 -0.02 0.51
N ILE A 364 27.11 -1.05 0.28
CA ILE A 364 27.60 -2.44 0.29
C ILE A 364 28.18 -2.68 -1.09
N GLY A 365 29.51 -2.65 -1.20
CA GLY A 365 30.22 -2.96 -2.45
C GLY A 365 29.83 -4.34 -2.99
N VAL A 366 29.65 -4.43 -4.31
CA VAL A 366 29.41 -5.69 -5.03
C VAL A 366 30.69 -6.51 -4.99
N GLY A 367 30.87 -7.29 -3.92
CA GLY A 367 32.01 -8.19 -3.75
C GLY A 367 31.83 -9.01 -2.47
N ASN A 368 31.68 -10.31 -2.63
CA ASN A 368 31.49 -11.34 -1.59
C ASN A 368 30.09 -11.42 -0.97
N LEU A 369 29.13 -11.88 -1.78
CA LEU A 369 28.10 -12.78 -1.25
C LEU A 369 28.71 -14.18 -1.12
N ASP A 370 29.55 -14.38 -0.10
CA ASP A 370 29.83 -15.72 0.38
C ASP A 370 28.58 -16.22 1.10
N ALA A 371 27.99 -17.29 0.57
CA ALA A 371 26.81 -17.97 1.10
C ALA A 371 27.06 -18.69 2.45
N GLY A 372 28.01 -18.21 3.26
CA GLY A 372 28.41 -18.76 4.55
C GLY A 372 28.44 -17.76 5.72
N ALA A 373 28.19 -16.46 5.51
CA ALA A 373 28.24 -15.45 6.58
C ALA A 373 26.88 -15.18 7.25
N LEU A 374 26.04 -16.22 7.38
CA LEU A 374 24.88 -16.24 8.28
C LEU A 374 25.24 -17.11 9.51
N GLY A 375 26.18 -16.60 10.29
CA GLY A 375 26.68 -17.21 11.51
C GLY A 375 27.70 -16.26 12.12
N ASP A 376 27.50 -15.93 13.39
CA ASP A 376 28.43 -15.23 14.26
C ASP A 376 28.67 -13.73 13.98
N ILE A 377 27.84 -12.89 14.59
CA ILE A 377 28.33 -11.64 15.19
C ILE A 377 28.26 -11.82 16.70
N VAL A 378 29.44 -12.08 17.25
CA VAL A 378 29.75 -12.18 18.67
C VAL A 378 29.43 -10.85 19.36
N VAL A 379 28.65 -10.93 20.44
CA VAL A 379 28.53 -9.87 21.44
C VAL A 379 29.90 -9.67 22.09
N VAL A 380 30.57 -8.55 21.83
CA VAL A 380 31.65 -8.08 22.71
C VAL A 380 31.01 -7.15 23.74
N ALA A 381 30.73 -7.70 24.92
CA ALA A 381 30.45 -6.91 26.10
C ALA A 381 31.78 -6.31 26.62
N PRO A 382 31.82 -5.04 27.06
CA PRO A 382 32.95 -4.57 27.85
C PRO A 382 32.88 -5.21 29.24
N SER A 383 33.94 -5.93 29.58
CA SER A 383 34.24 -6.40 30.94
C SER A 383 34.35 -5.21 31.89
N VAL A 384 33.59 -5.26 32.98
CA VAL A 384 33.78 -4.38 34.14
C VAL A 384 34.80 -5.05 35.05
N GLU A 385 36.01 -4.50 35.12
CA GLU A 385 36.95 -4.70 36.22
C GLU A 385 37.13 -3.37 36.97
N ALA A 386 36.45 -3.27 38.11
CA ALA A 386 36.98 -2.97 39.45
C ALA A 386 35.86 -2.41 40.34
#